data_AF-A0A4Y2TG27-F1
#
_entry.id   AF-A0A4Y2TG27-F1
#
_cell.length_a   1.000
_cell.length_b   1.000
_cell.length_c   1.000
_cell.angle_alpha   90.00
_cell.angle_beta   90.00
_cell.angle_gamma   90.00
#
_symmetry.space_group_name_H-M   'P 1'
#
loop_
_entity.id
_entity.type
_entity.pdbx_description
1 polymer ?
#
loop_
_entity_poly.entity_id
_entity_poly.type
_entity_poly.pdbx_seq_one_letter_code
_entity_poly.pdbx_strand_id
1 'polypeptide(L)'
;MAARRYTHAIVCRIPDCFKTNAAELCGEIDLPLARKQHEELRKVLRDLGVDVIELPPDESQPDCVFVEDTAIVCNGTALICRPGLPTRQKEVDIVRSILKKDMELPIVDIANPEAMVDGGDILFTGPSHTSLQAKDDSGPNVTLKFPPPFVKCDSFHTHGACSLR
;
A
#
# COMPACT_ATOMS: atom_id res chain seq x y z
N MET A 1 13.81 21.45 9.92
CA MET A 1 13.29 20.23 9.25
C MET A 1 11.95 20.57 8.65
N ALA A 2 11.77 20.41 7.34
CA ALA A 2 10.44 20.60 6.75
C ALA A 2 9.52 19.53 7.33
N ALA A 3 8.41 19.95 7.95
CA ALA A 3 7.36 19.02 8.38
C ALA A 3 6.94 18.19 7.16
N ARG A 4 6.90 16.86 7.29
CA ARG A 4 6.35 15.99 6.26
C ARG A 4 4.91 16.43 6.04
N ARG A 5 4.63 16.98 4.86
CA ARG A 5 3.30 17.48 4.51
C ARG A 5 2.70 16.53 3.49
N TYR A 6 1.74 15.74 3.93
CA TYR A 6 0.89 14.98 3.04
C TYR A 6 -0.16 15.94 2.47
N THR A 7 -0.29 15.97 1.15
CA THR A 7 -1.22 16.86 0.45
C THR A 7 -2.41 16.13 -0.11
N HIS A 8 -2.26 14.84 -0.43
CA HIS A 8 -3.30 14.00 -1.00
C HIS A 8 -3.37 12.65 -0.29
N ALA A 9 -4.55 12.05 -0.30
CA ALA A 9 -4.81 10.67 0.12
C ALA A 9 -5.71 10.00 -0.92
N ILE A 10 -5.43 8.74 -1.24
CA ILE A 10 -6.29 7.92 -2.10
C ILE A 10 -7.02 6.94 -1.19
N VAL A 11 -8.34 6.87 -1.32
CA VAL A 11 -9.19 5.95 -0.57
C VAL A 11 -10.18 5.30 -1.52
N CYS A 12 -10.60 4.07 -1.22
CA CYS A 12 -11.62 3.37 -1.98
C CYS A 12 -12.84 3.09 -1.12
N ARG A 13 -14.03 3.30 -1.69
CA ARG A 13 -15.29 3.05 -0.99
C ARG A 13 -15.50 1.55 -0.75
N ILE A 14 -16.18 1.24 0.35
CA ILE A 14 -16.46 -0.15 0.76
C ILE A 14 -17.51 -0.78 -0.18
N PRO A 15 -17.15 -1.84 -0.95
CA PRO A 15 -18.10 -2.58 -1.78
C PRO A 15 -19.04 -3.44 -0.92
N ASP A 16 -20.18 -3.84 -1.47
CA ASP A 16 -21.10 -4.77 -0.80
C ASP A 16 -20.47 -6.16 -0.62
N CYS A 17 -19.63 -6.59 -1.58
CA CYS A 17 -18.93 -7.87 -1.54
C CYS A 17 -17.86 -7.99 -0.44
N PHE A 18 -17.50 -6.87 0.23
CA PHE A 18 -16.55 -6.82 1.34
C PHE A 18 -16.94 -7.75 2.49
N LYS A 19 -18.24 -7.93 2.74
CA LYS A 19 -18.76 -8.69 3.89
C LYS A 19 -18.33 -10.16 3.92
N THR A 20 -18.14 -10.76 2.76
CA THR A 20 -18.08 -12.21 2.58
C THR A 20 -16.73 -12.72 2.12
N ASN A 21 -15.91 -11.85 1.51
CA ASN A 21 -14.77 -12.29 0.71
C ASN A 21 -13.47 -11.51 0.99
N ALA A 22 -13.42 -10.67 2.04
CA ALA A 22 -12.18 -10.01 2.41
C ALA A 22 -11.19 -11.05 2.95
N ALA A 23 -10.05 -11.22 2.27
CA ALA A 23 -9.20 -12.41 2.40
C ALA A 23 -8.60 -12.61 3.80
N GLU A 24 -8.56 -11.56 4.62
CA GLU A 24 -7.84 -11.53 5.91
C GLU A 24 -8.72 -11.26 7.12
N LEU A 25 -10.03 -11.01 6.94
CA LEU A 25 -10.92 -10.68 8.04
C LEU A 25 -11.61 -11.91 8.62
N CYS A 26 -11.20 -12.30 9.83
CA CYS A 26 -11.88 -13.32 10.62
C CYS A 26 -13.11 -12.73 11.33
N GLY A 27 -14.31 -12.90 10.77
CA GLY A 27 -15.58 -12.61 11.46
C GLY A 27 -16.68 -12.04 10.55
N GLU A 28 -17.89 -11.87 11.11
CA GLU A 28 -18.97 -11.17 10.42
C GLU A 28 -18.70 -9.67 10.35
N ILE A 29 -18.71 -9.10 9.15
CA ILE A 29 -18.53 -7.66 8.94
C ILE A 29 -19.90 -6.97 8.93
N ASP A 30 -20.06 -5.99 9.82
CA ASP A 30 -21.17 -5.04 9.80
C ASP A 30 -20.89 -3.94 8.76
N LEU A 31 -21.44 -4.12 7.55
CA LEU A 31 -21.27 -3.18 6.43
C LEU A 31 -21.73 -1.74 6.75
N PRO A 32 -22.94 -1.51 7.32
CA PRO A 32 -23.33 -0.18 7.78
C PRO A 32 -22.31 0.47 8.70
N LEU A 33 -21.79 -0.27 9.68
CA LEU A 33 -20.78 0.26 10.61
C LEU A 33 -19.45 0.55 9.90
N ALA A 34 -18.97 -0.36 9.06
CA ALA A 34 -17.73 -0.19 8.32
C ALA A 34 -17.79 1.04 7.39
N ARG A 35 -18.93 1.24 6.70
CA ARG A 35 -19.18 2.44 5.87
C ARG A 35 -19.16 3.72 6.68
N LYS A 36 -19.76 3.71 7.87
CA LYS A 36 -19.74 4.86 8.78
C LYS A 36 -18.31 5.18 9.25
N GLN A 37 -17.55 4.18 9.65
CA GLN A 37 -16.15 4.35 10.08
C GLN A 37 -15.27 4.87 8.93
N HIS A 38 -15.49 4.35 7.72
CA HIS A 38 -14.78 4.83 6.53
C HIS A 38 -15.13 6.28 6.19
N GLU A 39 -16.40 6.69 6.30
CA GLU A 39 -16.79 8.10 6.17
C GLU A 39 -16.09 8.98 7.20
N GLU A 40 -16.04 8.55 8.46
CA GLU A 40 -15.35 9.28 9.53
C GLU A 40 -13.85 9.44 9.25
N LEU A 41 -13.17 8.39 8.77
CA LEU A 41 -11.78 8.45 8.34
C LEU A 41 -11.58 9.50 7.24
N ARG A 42 -12.43 9.48 6.20
CA ARG A 42 -12.34 10.44 5.09
C ARG A 42 -12.55 11.87 5.55
N LYS A 43 -13.51 12.07 6.45
CA LYS A 43 -13.76 13.38 7.06
C LYS A 43 -12.53 13.87 7.83
N VAL A 44 -11.93 13.03 8.66
CA VAL A 44 -10.71 13.39 9.41
C VAL A 44 -9.56 13.75 8.46
N LEU A 45 -9.36 13.00 7.37
CA LEU A 45 -8.33 13.32 6.37
C LEU A 45 -8.56 14.71 5.74
N ARG A 46 -9.81 15.03 5.36
CA ARG A 46 -10.16 16.35 4.82
C ARG A 46 -10.00 17.46 5.85
N ASP A 47 -10.40 17.23 7.09
CA ASP A 47 -10.29 18.19 8.19
C ASP A 47 -8.81 18.52 8.51
N LEU A 48 -7.90 17.56 8.25
CA LEU A 48 -6.45 17.76 8.32
C LEU A 48 -5.87 18.53 7.11
N GLY A 49 -6.71 18.93 6.14
CA GLY A 49 -6.31 19.67 4.95
C GLY A 49 -5.68 18.82 3.86
N VAL A 50 -5.93 17.51 3.86
CA VAL A 50 -5.52 16.57 2.81
C VAL A 50 -6.61 16.48 1.75
N ASP A 51 -6.23 16.55 0.48
CA ASP A 51 -7.16 16.32 -0.63
C ASP A 51 -7.41 14.81 -0.80
N VAL A 52 -8.66 14.38 -0.66
CA VAL A 52 -9.03 12.97 -0.64
C VAL A 52 -9.61 12.56 -1.98
N ILE A 53 -8.85 11.76 -2.72
CA ILE A 53 -9.26 11.13 -3.98
C ILE A 53 -10.03 9.85 -3.64
N GLU A 54 -11.33 9.86 -3.90
CA GLU A 54 -12.20 8.72 -3.62
C GLU A 54 -12.45 7.85 -4.85
N LEU A 55 -12.14 6.57 -4.74
CA LEU A 55 -12.41 5.58 -5.77
C LEU A 55 -13.81 4.97 -5.62
N PRO A 56 -14.48 4.65 -6.73
CA PRO A 56 -15.71 3.88 -6.68
C PRO A 56 -15.45 2.48 -6.10
N PRO A 57 -16.42 1.89 -5.38
CA PRO A 57 -16.30 0.50 -4.97
C PRO A 57 -16.31 -0.41 -6.21
N ASP A 58 -15.56 -1.51 -6.14
CA ASP A 58 -15.58 -2.55 -7.17
C ASP A 58 -16.09 -3.86 -6.56
N GLU A 59 -17.30 -4.27 -6.96
CA GLU A 59 -17.93 -5.50 -6.46
C GLU A 59 -17.20 -6.78 -6.89
N SER A 60 -16.28 -6.70 -7.85
CA SER A 60 -15.41 -7.82 -8.23
C SER A 60 -14.13 -7.90 -7.41
N GLN A 61 -13.89 -6.94 -6.51
CA GLN A 61 -12.67 -6.78 -5.72
C GLN A 61 -13.04 -6.49 -4.26
N PRO A 62 -13.28 -7.53 -3.43
CA PRO A 62 -13.70 -7.32 -2.04
C PRO A 62 -12.67 -6.55 -1.22
N ASP A 63 -11.38 -6.71 -1.51
CA ASP A 63 -10.27 -6.08 -0.81
C ASP A 63 -9.92 -4.69 -1.36
N CYS A 64 -10.72 -4.12 -2.29
CA CYS A 64 -10.39 -2.85 -2.95
C CYS A 64 -10.30 -1.66 -2.00
N VAL A 65 -10.87 -1.77 -0.79
CA VAL A 65 -10.75 -0.77 0.29
C VAL A 65 -9.31 -0.62 0.79
N PHE A 66 -8.48 -1.67 0.70
CA PHE A 66 -7.10 -1.70 1.17
C PHE A 66 -6.12 -1.19 0.10
N VAL A 67 -6.29 0.08 -0.29
CA VAL A 67 -5.48 0.74 -1.33
C VAL A 67 -3.98 0.73 -1.00
N GLU A 68 -3.62 0.71 0.29
CA GLU A 68 -2.24 0.72 0.77
C GLU A 68 -1.38 -0.41 0.17
N ASP A 69 -1.98 -1.58 -0.07
CA ASP A 69 -1.20 -2.72 -0.57
C ASP A 69 -0.79 -2.60 -2.03
N THR A 70 -1.41 -1.68 -2.77
CA THR A 70 -1.23 -1.56 -4.22
C THR A 70 -0.06 -0.67 -4.63
N ALA A 71 0.32 0.30 -3.79
CA ALA A 71 1.38 1.25 -4.12
C ALA A 71 1.96 1.93 -2.87
N ILE A 72 3.26 2.22 -2.94
CA ILE A 72 3.97 2.99 -1.91
C ILE A 72 4.46 4.29 -2.51
N VAL A 73 4.10 5.42 -1.90
CA VAL A 73 4.55 6.74 -2.33
C VAL A 73 5.58 7.27 -1.35
N CYS A 74 6.80 7.52 -1.83
CA CYS A 74 7.88 8.08 -1.02
C CYS A 74 8.58 9.21 -1.77
N ASN A 75 8.72 10.38 -1.13
CA ASN A 75 9.38 11.56 -1.67
C ASN A 75 8.98 11.91 -3.12
N GLY A 76 7.69 11.79 -3.44
CA GLY A 76 7.16 12.11 -4.77
C GLY A 76 7.42 11.05 -5.84
N THR A 77 7.85 9.84 -5.47
CA THR A 77 7.92 8.68 -6.38
C THR A 77 6.96 7.60 -5.89
N ALA A 78 6.25 6.96 -6.82
CA ALA A 78 5.37 5.85 -6.51
C ALA A 78 5.99 4.52 -6.96
N LEU A 79 6.19 3.61 -6.01
CA LEU A 79 6.46 2.20 -6.29
C LEU A 79 5.13 1.47 -6.40
N ILE A 80 4.93 0.74 -7.49
CA ILE A 80 3.75 -0.10 -7.68
C ILE A 80 4.05 -1.48 -7.10
N CYS A 81 3.22 -1.87 -6.14
CA CYS A 81 3.33 -3.12 -5.43
C CYS A 81 2.78 -4.28 -6.28
N ARG A 82 3.04 -5.51 -5.85
CA ARG A 82 2.51 -6.72 -6.50
C ARG A 82 1.88 -7.59 -5.41
N PRO A 83 0.61 -7.36 -5.08
CA PRO A 83 -0.07 -8.11 -4.04
C PRO A 83 -0.02 -9.61 -4.29
N GLY A 84 0.17 -10.39 -3.23
CA GLY A 84 0.33 -11.85 -3.34
C GLY A 84 -0.93 -12.56 -3.86
N LEU A 85 -2.11 -11.98 -3.64
CA LEU A 85 -3.38 -12.49 -4.14
C LEU A 85 -3.62 -12.05 -5.59
N PRO A 86 -3.75 -12.99 -6.57
CA PRO A 86 -3.95 -12.65 -7.98
C PRO A 86 -5.24 -11.85 -8.23
N THR A 87 -6.24 -12.01 -7.38
CA THR A 87 -7.51 -11.29 -7.47
C THR A 87 -7.31 -9.78 -7.39
N ARG A 88 -6.33 -9.30 -6.61
CA ARG A 88 -6.08 -7.88 -6.31
C ARG A 88 -5.28 -7.12 -7.37
N GLN A 89 -4.80 -7.79 -8.42
CA GLN A 89 -4.01 -7.15 -9.47
C GLN A 89 -4.78 -6.06 -10.23
N LYS A 90 -6.11 -6.17 -10.31
CA LYS A 90 -6.94 -5.12 -10.92
C LYS A 90 -6.95 -3.82 -10.11
N GLU A 91 -6.84 -3.91 -8.78
CA GLU A 91 -6.75 -2.75 -7.89
C GLU A 91 -5.47 -1.95 -8.20
N VAL A 92 -4.37 -2.66 -8.45
CA VAL A 92 -3.07 -2.08 -8.81
C VAL A 92 -3.15 -1.24 -10.08
N ASP A 93 -3.83 -1.73 -11.11
CA ASP A 93 -3.97 -1.02 -12.39
C ASP A 93 -4.71 0.32 -12.23
N ILE A 94 -5.76 0.35 -11.41
CA ILE A 94 -6.55 1.55 -11.12
C ILE A 94 -5.66 2.57 -10.41
N VAL A 95 -5.01 2.15 -9.32
CA VAL A 95 -4.16 3.03 -8.50
C VAL A 95 -2.97 3.55 -9.29
N ARG A 96 -2.33 2.70 -10.11
CA ARG A 96 -1.28 3.11 -11.05
C ARG A 96 -1.74 4.21 -11.98
N SER A 97 -2.96 4.10 -12.54
CA SER A 97 -3.49 5.11 -13.45
C SER A 97 -3.65 6.47 -12.76
N ILE A 98 -4.15 6.49 -11.51
CA ILE A 98 -4.36 7.73 -10.74
C ILE A 98 -3.01 8.37 -10.40
N LEU A 99 -2.08 7.59 -9.84
CA LEU A 99 -0.75 8.09 -9.47
C LEU A 99 0.00 8.66 -10.67
N LYS A 100 -0.15 8.05 -11.84
CA LYS A 100 0.53 8.48 -13.06
C LYS A 100 -0.16 9.65 -13.76
N LYS A 101 -1.49 9.62 -13.92
CA LYS A 101 -2.22 10.59 -14.76
C LYS A 101 -2.71 11.79 -13.96
N ASP A 102 -3.23 11.55 -12.76
CA ASP A 102 -3.88 12.59 -11.98
C ASP A 102 -2.88 13.29 -11.05
N MET A 103 -1.88 12.53 -10.56
CA MET A 103 -0.84 13.05 -9.66
C MET A 103 0.54 13.26 -10.34
N GLU A 104 0.67 12.86 -11.60
CA GLU A 104 1.90 12.99 -12.41
C GLU A 104 3.17 12.47 -11.73
N LEU A 105 3.03 11.44 -10.88
CA LEU A 105 4.15 10.88 -10.14
C LEU A 105 4.99 9.95 -11.03
N PRO A 106 6.32 10.00 -10.92
CA PRO A 106 7.19 8.95 -11.45
C PRO A 106 6.79 7.59 -10.88
N ILE A 107 6.55 6.64 -11.78
CA ILE A 107 6.17 5.27 -11.45
C ILE A 107 7.41 4.37 -11.53
N VAL A 108 7.60 3.55 -10.49
CA VAL A 108 8.64 2.52 -10.41
C VAL A 108 7.96 1.17 -10.26
N ASP A 109 8.42 0.20 -11.04
CA ASP A 109 7.95 -1.17 -11.00
C ASP A 109 8.95 -2.08 -10.28
N ILE A 110 8.43 -3.13 -9.63
CA ILE A 110 9.28 -4.17 -9.05
C ILE A 110 9.94 -4.97 -10.18
N ALA A 111 11.27 -4.87 -10.26
CA ALA A 111 12.06 -5.45 -11.35
C ALA A 111 12.03 -6.98 -11.41
N ASN A 112 11.93 -7.66 -10.26
CA ASN A 112 11.79 -9.11 -10.22
C ASN A 112 10.31 -9.48 -10.46
N PRO A 113 9.96 -10.23 -11.53
CA PRO A 113 8.57 -10.62 -11.81
C PRO A 113 7.97 -11.58 -10.77
N GLU A 114 8.80 -12.37 -10.07
CA GLU A 114 8.35 -13.36 -9.07
C GLU A 114 8.18 -12.75 -7.67
N ALA A 115 8.58 -11.50 -7.48
CA ALA A 115 8.47 -10.83 -6.20
C ALA A 115 7.02 -10.42 -5.91
N MET A 116 6.51 -10.82 -4.76
CA MET A 116 5.25 -10.34 -4.21
C MET A 116 5.57 -9.33 -3.12
N VAL A 117 4.87 -8.21 -3.12
CA VAL A 117 5.06 -7.14 -2.15
C VAL A 117 3.70 -6.54 -1.90
N ASP A 118 3.27 -6.58 -0.65
CA ASP A 118 2.13 -5.85 -0.14
C ASP A 118 2.62 -4.58 0.55
N GLY A 119 2.01 -3.45 0.22
CA GLY A 119 2.37 -2.14 0.78
C GLY A 119 2.16 -2.04 2.29
N GLY A 120 1.16 -2.72 2.86
CA GLY A 120 0.89 -2.75 4.30
C GLY A 120 2.01 -3.39 5.13
N ASP A 121 2.87 -4.21 4.52
CA ASP A 121 4.03 -4.78 5.19
C ASP A 121 5.17 -3.78 5.37
N ILE A 122 5.11 -2.62 4.69
CA ILE A 122 6.25 -1.71 4.55
C ILE A 122 6.16 -0.53 5.51
N LEU A 123 7.11 -0.47 6.45
CA LEU A 123 7.24 0.65 7.38
C LEU A 123 8.30 1.67 6.94
N PHE A 124 7.89 2.92 6.68
CA PHE A 124 8.80 4.02 6.38
C PHE A 124 9.25 4.79 7.64
N THR A 125 10.49 4.58 8.07
CA THR A 125 11.05 5.21 9.29
C THR A 125 11.82 6.51 9.04
N GLY A 126 12.18 6.82 7.79
CA GLY A 126 12.81 8.09 7.40
C GLY A 126 14.27 7.98 6.94
N PRO A 127 14.97 9.13 6.80
CA PRO A 127 16.24 9.23 6.08
C PRO A 127 17.43 8.52 6.74
N SER A 128 17.35 8.25 8.04
CA SER A 128 18.48 7.76 8.83
C SER A 128 18.60 6.23 8.83
N HIS A 129 17.53 5.54 8.49
CA HIS A 129 17.45 4.07 8.42
C HIS A 129 16.60 3.71 7.21
N THR A 130 17.21 3.75 6.03
CA THR A 130 16.59 3.31 4.76
C THR A 130 16.47 1.79 4.74
N SER A 131 15.74 1.22 5.69
CA SER A 131 15.33 -0.17 5.70
C SER A 131 13.82 -0.19 5.57
N LEU A 132 13.33 -0.51 4.37
CA LEU A 132 11.97 -1.02 4.23
C LEU A 132 12.01 -2.41 4.83
N GLN A 133 11.29 -2.62 5.92
CA GLN A 133 11.04 -3.97 6.43
C GLN A 133 9.72 -4.39 5.80
N ALA A 134 9.69 -5.54 5.13
CA ALA A 134 8.48 -6.22 4.69
C ALA A 134 8.43 -7.56 5.43
N LYS A 135 7.23 -7.98 5.83
CA LYS A 135 7.02 -9.20 6.60
C LYS A 135 6.31 -10.23 5.71
N ASP A 136 7.08 -10.89 4.85
CA ASP A 136 6.54 -11.99 4.05
C ASP A 136 6.76 -13.34 4.78
N ASP A 137 5.67 -14.06 5.07
CA ASP A 137 5.69 -15.37 5.75
C ASP A 137 5.94 -16.54 4.76
N SER A 138 6.11 -16.28 3.45
CA SER A 138 6.26 -17.37 2.46
C SER A 138 7.17 -17.12 1.24
N GLY A 139 7.64 -15.89 0.99
CA GLY A 139 8.43 -15.54 -0.20
C GLY A 139 9.94 -15.31 0.01
N PRO A 140 10.76 -15.37 -1.06
CA PRO A 140 12.18 -14.99 -1.01
C PRO A 140 12.35 -13.46 -0.86
N ASN A 141 13.35 -13.04 -0.06
CA ASN A 141 13.68 -11.63 0.19
C ASN A 141 13.72 -10.75 -1.07
N VAL A 142 12.89 -9.69 -1.14
CA VAL A 142 12.79 -8.79 -2.31
C VAL A 142 13.55 -7.49 -2.07
N THR A 143 14.74 -7.33 -2.65
CA THR A 143 15.46 -6.03 -2.59
C THR A 143 14.79 -4.98 -3.48
N LEU A 144 14.08 -4.03 -2.87
CA LEU A 144 13.52 -2.87 -3.56
C LEU A 144 14.62 -1.83 -3.85
N LYS A 145 14.92 -1.63 -5.14
CA LYS A 145 15.81 -0.56 -5.60
C LYS A 145 14.97 0.61 -6.12
N PHE A 146 14.95 1.70 -5.35
CA PHE A 146 14.37 2.96 -5.81
C PHE A 146 15.41 3.75 -6.62
N PRO A 147 15.00 4.50 -7.66
CA PRO A 147 15.92 5.38 -8.38
C PRO A 147 16.46 6.48 -7.45
N PRO A 148 17.71 6.93 -7.67
CA PRO A 148 18.31 8.01 -6.88
C PRO A 148 17.43 9.26 -6.86
N PRO A 149 17.35 9.98 -5.71
CA PRO A 149 18.36 10.04 -4.65
C PRO A 149 18.21 8.98 -3.54
N PHE A 150 17.44 7.91 -3.74
CA PHE A 150 17.37 6.82 -2.77
C PHE A 150 18.62 5.93 -2.77
N VAL A 151 19.16 5.78 -1.55
CA VAL A 151 20.26 4.87 -1.21
C VAL A 151 19.74 3.44 -1.22
N LYS A 152 20.57 2.56 -1.77
CA LYS A 152 20.46 1.10 -1.80
C LYS A 152 19.89 0.54 -0.48
N CYS A 153 18.74 -0.12 -0.53
CA CYS A 153 18.22 -0.90 0.59
C CYS A 153 18.99 -2.22 0.62
N ASP A 154 20.14 -2.26 1.30
CA ASP A 154 20.89 -3.50 1.49
C ASP A 154 20.22 -4.31 2.62
N SER A 155 19.53 -5.40 2.23
CA SER A 155 19.06 -6.52 3.06
C SER A 155 17.76 -6.32 3.86
N PHE A 156 16.76 -7.15 3.54
CA PHE A 156 15.63 -7.48 4.41
C PHE A 156 16.15 -8.48 5.47
N HIS A 157 15.99 -8.16 6.76
CA HIS A 157 16.30 -9.08 7.86
C HIS A 157 15.03 -9.28 8.67
N THR A 158 14.40 -10.44 8.55
CA THR A 158 13.54 -10.96 9.62
C THR A 158 14.45 -11.51 10.71
N HIS A 159 14.23 -11.10 11.96
CA HIS A 159 14.96 -11.63 13.10
C HIS A 159 14.63 -13.12 13.30
N GLY A 160 15.49 -13.99 12.78
CA GLY A 160 15.56 -15.39 13.14
C GLY A 160 16.97 -15.71 13.60
N ALA A 161 17.16 -15.80 14.92
CA ALA A 161 18.42 -16.23 15.50
C ALA A 161 18.82 -17.61 14.93
N CYS A 162 19.99 -17.71 14.31
CA CYS A 162 20.73 -18.96 14.32
C CYS A 162 22.23 -18.69 14.29
N SER A 163 22.89 -19.38 15.18
CA SER A 163 24.25 -19.18 15.64
C SER A 163 25.26 -19.94 14.76
N LEU A 164 26.51 -19.49 14.86
CA LEU A 164 27.77 -20.25 14.78
C LEU A 164 28.43 -20.58 13.42
N ARG A 165 29.69 -20.12 13.38
CA ARG A 165 30.94 -20.68 12.80
C ARG A 165 31.26 -20.39 11.34
#